data_AF-A0A957VY63-F1
#
_entry.id   AF-A0A957VY63-F1
#
_cell.length_a   1.000
_cell.length_b   1.000
_cell.length_c   1.000
_cell.angle_alpha   90.00
_cell.angle_beta   90.00
_cell.angle_gamma   90.00
#
_symmetry.space_group_name_H-M   'P 1'
#
loop_
_entity.id
_entity.type
_entity.pdbx_description
1 polymer ?
#
loop_
_entity_poly.entity_id
_entity_poly.type
_entity_poly.pdbx_seq_one_letter_code
_entity_poly.pdbx_strand_id
1 'polypeptide(L)'
;MQRQRPIILGIVGDSAVGKTTISQGLVKILGKDRVTHFCTDDYHKYDRRERAELGISALHPDCNYLDILELHLERLHYGQPILKPIYDHSTGSLVRPEYIHPREFVIVEGLLGYATPAMQQFYDVKVYLEPLEELRHLWKIKRDTTKRGYTREQVIASLKKRECDSANFIHPQRKAADIVVRFSPPAGVKPEDAGSHLDVRLTLRPTIPHPDLSYLLERSGSAVRMEMKRADNRPADVLEIDGNVTADQTAELEDAIWQHLPDLRPLREEEFGDYQDQAEMRHSPPLALTQLLLVYHLLRQYNNVARMPFAPPVAALSRLGSVPTTRPTT
;
A
#
# COMPACT_ATOMS: atom_id res chain seq x y z
N MET A 1 13.32 8.34 28.45
CA MET A 1 12.16 8.38 27.52
C MET A 1 12.00 7.00 26.92
N GLN A 2 10.88 6.31 27.17
CA GLN A 2 10.52 5.12 26.40
C GLN A 2 10.30 5.57 24.94
N ARG A 3 11.12 5.09 24.01
CA ARG A 3 10.86 5.29 22.58
C ARG A 3 9.59 4.53 22.22
N GLN A 4 8.60 5.23 21.68
CA GLN A 4 7.43 4.58 21.08
C GLN A 4 7.89 3.80 19.85
N ARG A 5 7.29 2.62 19.62
CA ARG A 5 7.59 1.82 18.43
C ARG A 5 7.08 2.53 17.17
N PRO A 6 7.72 2.32 16.00
CA PRO A 6 7.20 2.81 14.74
C PRO A 6 5.81 2.26 14.42
N ILE A 7 5.02 3.04 13.69
CA ILE A 7 3.75 2.59 13.11
C ILE A 7 4.01 2.18 11.66
N ILE A 8 3.63 0.95 11.30
CA ILE A 8 3.91 0.39 9.98
C ILE A 8 2.63 0.30 9.13
N LEU A 9 2.64 0.98 8.00
CA LEU A 9 1.61 0.92 6.96
C LEU A 9 2.09 0.05 5.80
N GLY A 10 1.32 -0.98 5.46
CA GLY A 10 1.51 -1.76 4.24
C GLY A 10 0.64 -1.24 3.09
N ILE A 11 1.18 -1.21 1.87
CA ILE A 11 0.44 -0.91 0.64
C ILE A 11 0.79 -1.97 -0.41
N VAL A 12 -0.11 -2.92 -0.63
CA VAL A 12 0.11 -4.07 -1.52
C VAL A 12 -0.83 -4.05 -2.70
N GLY A 13 -0.40 -4.61 -3.81
CA GLY A 13 -1.22 -4.80 -5.00
C GLY A 13 -0.34 -5.12 -6.21
N ASP A 14 -0.95 -5.42 -7.36
CA ASP A 14 -0.21 -5.81 -8.56
C ASP A 14 0.64 -4.64 -9.13
N SER A 15 1.51 -4.93 -10.10
CA SER A 15 2.21 -3.90 -10.85
C SER A 15 1.22 -2.90 -11.46
N ALA A 16 1.59 -1.61 -11.36
CA ALA A 16 0.86 -0.50 -11.97
C ALA A 16 -0.55 -0.25 -11.41
N VAL A 17 -0.81 -0.59 -10.15
CA VAL A 17 -2.07 -0.25 -9.44
C VAL A 17 -2.05 1.10 -8.72
N GLY A 18 -0.97 1.88 -8.81
CA GLY A 18 -0.85 3.20 -8.18
C GLY A 18 -0.19 3.23 -6.79
N LYS A 19 0.45 2.13 -6.34
CA LYS A 19 1.13 2.05 -5.02
C LYS A 19 2.04 3.24 -4.75
N THR A 20 3.02 3.46 -5.64
CA THR A 20 4.02 4.51 -5.50
C THR A 20 3.41 5.91 -5.48
N THR A 21 2.32 6.12 -6.21
CA THR A 21 1.58 7.39 -6.21
C THR A 21 0.90 7.63 -4.85
N ILE A 22 0.25 6.60 -4.29
CA ILE A 22 -0.37 6.68 -2.96
C ILE A 22 0.71 6.91 -1.90
N SER A 23 1.76 6.07 -1.86
CA SER A 23 2.80 6.15 -0.83
C SER A 23 3.55 7.49 -0.85
N GLN A 24 3.81 8.08 -2.03
CA GLN A 24 4.42 9.40 -2.14
C GLN A 24 3.56 10.50 -1.52
N GLY A 25 2.25 10.52 -1.77
CA GLY A 25 1.34 11.49 -1.14
C GLY A 25 1.29 11.35 0.38
N LEU A 26 1.23 10.11 0.89
CA LEU A 26 1.31 9.82 2.32
C LEU A 26 2.61 10.32 2.95
N VAL A 27 3.75 10.14 2.28
CA VAL A 27 5.05 10.68 2.75
C VAL A 27 5.02 12.20 2.84
N LYS A 28 4.40 12.88 1.88
CA LYS A 28 4.24 14.35 1.92
C LYS A 28 3.38 14.78 3.10
N ILE A 29 2.20 14.20 3.26
CA ILE A 29 1.23 14.51 4.32
C ILE A 29 1.82 14.28 5.73
N LEU A 30 2.51 13.15 5.94
CA LEU A 30 3.11 12.80 7.23
C LEU A 30 4.41 13.59 7.52
N GLY A 31 5.03 14.15 6.48
CA GLY A 31 6.32 14.81 6.54
C GLY A 31 7.49 13.84 6.30
N LYS A 32 8.31 14.13 5.28
CA LYS A 32 9.42 13.26 4.83
C LYS A 32 10.38 12.86 5.94
N ASP A 33 10.65 13.75 6.90
CA ASP A 33 11.58 13.50 8.01
C ASP A 33 11.00 12.56 9.08
N ARG A 34 9.72 12.23 9.02
CA ARG A 34 9.03 11.33 9.97
C ARG A 34 8.78 9.95 9.37
N VAL A 35 9.05 9.75 8.08
CA VAL A 35 8.70 8.53 7.34
C VAL A 35 9.93 7.79 6.82
N THR A 36 10.03 6.51 7.15
CA THR A 36 10.89 5.56 6.46
C THR A 36 10.06 4.84 5.41
N HIS A 37 10.39 5.00 4.12
CA HIS A 37 9.63 4.41 3.01
C HIS A 37 10.51 3.44 2.21
N PHE A 38 10.01 2.24 1.92
CA PHE A 38 10.71 1.31 1.01
C PHE A 38 9.77 0.37 0.26
N CYS A 39 10.30 -0.23 -0.81
CA CYS A 39 9.58 -1.16 -1.67
C CYS A 39 9.95 -2.62 -1.35
N THR A 40 8.99 -3.54 -1.31
CA THR A 40 9.26 -4.97 -1.15
C THR A 40 9.85 -5.61 -2.40
N ASP A 41 9.74 -4.95 -3.56
CA ASP A 41 10.41 -5.35 -4.79
C ASP A 41 11.96 -5.27 -4.65
N ASP A 42 12.48 -4.55 -3.66
CA ASP A 42 13.91 -4.55 -3.31
C ASP A 42 14.44 -5.94 -2.92
N TYR A 43 13.55 -6.87 -2.55
CA TYR A 43 13.88 -8.21 -2.07
C TYR A 43 13.82 -9.27 -3.17
N HIS A 44 13.81 -8.87 -4.44
CA HIS A 44 13.99 -9.81 -5.55
C HIS A 44 15.33 -10.57 -5.41
N LYS A 45 15.30 -11.89 -5.62
CA LYS A 45 16.50 -12.74 -5.62
C LYS A 45 17.35 -12.55 -6.87
N TYR A 46 16.67 -12.24 -7.97
CA TYR A 46 17.22 -12.24 -9.31
C TYR A 46 16.92 -10.91 -9.99
N ASP A 47 17.88 -10.42 -10.78
CA ASP A 47 17.70 -9.26 -11.63
C ASP A 47 16.74 -9.54 -12.81
N ARG A 48 16.45 -8.54 -13.65
CA ARG A 48 15.51 -8.68 -14.77
C ARG A 48 15.99 -9.71 -15.81
N ARG A 49 17.30 -9.81 -16.05
CA ARG A 49 17.88 -10.72 -17.04
C ARG A 49 17.83 -12.15 -16.51
N GLU A 50 18.29 -12.37 -15.29
CA GLU A 50 18.28 -13.68 -14.63
C GLU A 50 16.86 -14.27 -14.55
N ARG A 51 15.86 -13.45 -14.20
CA ARG A 51 14.45 -13.89 -14.21
C ARG A 51 13.96 -14.31 -15.60
N ALA A 52 14.42 -13.64 -16.65
CA ALA A 52 14.05 -13.99 -18.01
C ALA A 52 14.66 -15.34 -18.43
N GLU A 53 15.92 -15.59 -18.07
CA GLU A 53 16.63 -16.85 -18.31
C GLU A 53 16.01 -18.03 -17.55
N LEU A 54 15.64 -17.81 -16.29
CA LEU A 54 14.97 -18.81 -15.44
C LEU A 54 13.49 -19.01 -15.77
N GLY A 55 12.89 -18.13 -16.56
CA GLY A 55 11.47 -18.17 -16.86
C GLY A 55 10.54 -17.86 -15.68
N ILE A 56 11.08 -17.34 -14.56
CA ILE A 56 10.32 -17.07 -13.33
C ILE A 56 9.86 -15.60 -13.27
N SER A 57 8.60 -15.38 -12.85
CA SER A 57 8.06 -14.04 -12.66
C SER A 57 8.53 -13.41 -11.35
N ALA A 58 8.61 -12.07 -11.32
CA ALA A 58 8.82 -11.32 -10.07
C ALA A 58 7.66 -11.50 -9.06
N LEU A 59 6.49 -11.94 -9.52
CA LEU A 59 5.32 -12.20 -8.69
C LEU A 59 5.44 -13.53 -7.93
N HIS A 60 6.30 -14.44 -8.37
CA HIS A 60 6.44 -15.76 -7.76
C HIS A 60 7.20 -15.66 -6.43
N PRO A 61 6.71 -16.26 -5.33
CA PRO A 61 7.38 -16.24 -4.02
C PRO A 61 8.84 -16.68 -4.08
N ASP A 62 9.16 -17.74 -4.84
CA ASP A 62 10.54 -18.23 -4.98
C ASP A 62 11.50 -17.24 -5.64
N CYS A 63 10.99 -16.21 -6.32
CA CYS A 63 11.77 -15.13 -6.91
C CYS A 63 12.13 -14.03 -5.89
N ASN A 64 11.70 -14.16 -4.63
CA ASN A 64 11.80 -13.13 -3.60
C ASN A 64 12.35 -13.69 -2.28
N TYR A 65 13.24 -12.96 -1.62
CA TYR A 65 13.72 -13.29 -0.27
C TYR A 65 12.67 -12.92 0.79
N LEU A 66 11.55 -13.65 0.81
CA LEU A 66 10.43 -13.38 1.72
C LEU A 66 10.79 -13.57 3.20
N ASP A 67 11.70 -14.49 3.49
CA ASP A 67 12.26 -14.73 4.82
C ASP A 67 13.08 -13.52 5.32
N ILE A 68 13.90 -12.92 4.46
CA ILE A 68 14.66 -11.71 4.78
C ILE A 68 13.71 -10.52 4.95
N LEU A 69 12.70 -10.38 4.07
CA LEU A 69 11.69 -9.33 4.19
C LEU A 69 10.90 -9.46 5.51
N GLU A 70 10.51 -10.67 5.90
CA GLU A 70 9.85 -10.95 7.18
C GLU A 70 10.71 -10.52 8.37
N LEU A 71 11.98 -10.91 8.40
CA LEU A 71 12.94 -10.50 9.43
C LEU A 71 13.10 -8.96 9.48
N HIS A 72 13.15 -8.30 8.32
CA HIS A 72 13.30 -6.86 8.26
C HIS A 72 12.04 -6.12 8.75
N LEU A 73 10.85 -6.63 8.43
CA LEU A 73 9.59 -6.11 8.97
C LEU A 73 9.53 -6.24 10.50
N GLU A 74 9.93 -7.39 11.03
CA GLU A 74 10.02 -7.61 12.48
C GLU A 74 10.97 -6.59 13.14
N ARG A 75 12.19 -6.43 12.59
CA ARG A 75 13.18 -5.49 13.13
C ARG A 75 12.66 -4.06 13.13
N LEU A 76 12.08 -3.61 12.02
CA LEU A 76 11.51 -2.27 11.91
C LEU A 76 10.35 -2.09 12.90
N HIS A 77 9.50 -3.10 13.09
CA HIS A 77 8.41 -3.07 14.06
C HIS A 77 8.91 -2.85 15.49
N TYR A 78 10.06 -3.44 15.85
CA TYR A 78 10.72 -3.23 17.15
C TYR A 78 11.67 -2.02 17.19
N GLY A 79 11.64 -1.14 16.18
CA GLY A 79 12.44 0.08 16.15
C GLY A 79 13.93 -0.15 15.86
N GLN A 80 14.28 -1.31 15.30
CA GLN A 80 15.65 -1.68 14.96
C GLN A 80 15.98 -1.34 13.50
N PRO A 81 17.21 -0.87 13.20
CA PRO A 81 17.64 -0.60 11.84
C PRO A 81 17.92 -1.89 11.05
N ILE A 82 17.88 -1.76 9.71
CA ILE A 82 18.13 -2.87 8.78
C ILE A 82 19.11 -2.44 7.67
N LEU A 83 19.82 -3.43 7.11
CA LEU A 83 20.57 -3.25 5.87
C LEU A 83 19.69 -3.74 4.72
N LYS A 84 18.95 -2.82 4.11
CA LYS A 84 17.92 -3.12 3.12
C LYS A 84 18.57 -3.33 1.73
N PRO A 85 18.24 -4.39 0.98
CA PRO A 85 18.63 -4.49 -0.42
C PRO A 85 18.00 -3.38 -1.26
N ILE A 86 18.46 -3.21 -2.50
CA ILE A 86 17.89 -2.22 -3.43
C ILE A 86 17.78 -2.85 -4.81
N TYR A 87 16.59 -2.76 -5.40
CA TYR A 87 16.33 -3.11 -6.78
C TYR A 87 16.03 -1.86 -7.60
N ASP A 88 16.88 -1.55 -8.58
CA ASP A 88 16.69 -0.40 -9.46
C ASP A 88 15.73 -0.77 -10.60
N HIS A 89 14.54 -0.19 -10.61
CA HIS A 89 13.54 -0.42 -11.65
C HIS A 89 13.90 0.15 -13.02
N SER A 90 14.81 1.13 -13.11
CA SER A 90 15.24 1.73 -14.38
C SER A 90 16.13 0.76 -15.15
N THR A 91 17.20 0.28 -14.50
CA THR A 91 18.14 -0.70 -15.06
C THR A 91 17.64 -2.14 -14.95
N GLY A 92 16.77 -2.42 -13.99
CA GLY A 92 16.32 -3.77 -13.67
C GLY A 92 17.37 -4.61 -12.93
N SER A 93 18.28 -3.97 -12.21
CA SER A 93 19.43 -4.59 -11.55
C SER A 93 19.35 -4.51 -10.02
N LEU A 94 20.05 -5.43 -9.34
CA LEU A 94 20.29 -5.36 -7.90
C LEU A 94 21.52 -4.49 -7.64
N VAL A 95 21.40 -3.50 -6.76
CA VAL A 95 22.48 -2.54 -6.46
C VAL A 95 22.87 -2.60 -4.98
N ARG A 96 23.83 -1.75 -4.57
CA ARG A 96 24.34 -1.76 -3.20
C ARG A 96 23.20 -1.53 -2.19
N PRO A 97 23.20 -2.25 -1.06
CA PRO A 97 22.17 -2.09 -0.04
C PRO A 97 22.31 -0.74 0.69
N GLU A 98 21.22 -0.32 1.32
CA GLU A 98 21.11 0.90 2.10
C GLU A 98 20.85 0.58 3.57
N TYR A 99 21.59 1.22 4.48
CA TYR A 99 21.33 1.12 5.91
C TYR A 99 20.28 2.13 6.32
N ILE A 100 19.13 1.66 6.81
CA ILE A 100 17.99 2.51 7.16
C ILE A 100 17.58 2.32 8.62
N HIS A 101 17.20 3.43 9.26
CA HIS A 101 16.55 3.44 10.57
C HIS A 101 15.04 3.60 10.40
N PRO A 102 14.22 2.93 11.22
CA PRO A 102 12.80 3.25 11.28
C PRO A 102 12.62 4.63 11.92
N ARG A 103 11.74 5.44 11.32
CA ARG A 103 11.25 6.71 11.86
C ARG A 103 9.91 6.47 12.56
N GLU A 104 9.17 7.55 12.86
CA GLU A 104 7.85 7.46 13.50
C GLU A 104 6.88 6.60 12.69
N PHE A 105 6.90 6.75 11.36
CA PHE A 105 6.12 5.96 10.43
C PHE A 105 7.02 5.17 9.50
N VAL A 106 6.62 3.93 9.21
CA VAL A 106 7.23 3.10 8.18
C VAL A 106 6.18 2.79 7.13
N ILE A 107 6.41 3.18 5.89
CA ILE A 107 5.53 2.83 4.76
C ILE A 107 6.24 1.77 3.92
N VAL A 108 5.60 0.62 3.77
CA VAL A 108 6.11 -0.50 3.00
C VAL A 108 5.15 -0.76 1.85
N GLU A 109 5.61 -0.55 0.63
CA GLU A 109 4.81 -0.84 -0.57
C GLU A 109 5.40 -1.99 -1.40
N GLY A 110 4.58 -2.69 -2.18
CA GLY A 110 5.12 -3.61 -3.19
C GLY A 110 4.20 -4.75 -3.56
N LEU A 111 4.75 -5.80 -4.17
CA LEU A 111 3.99 -6.92 -4.72
C LEU A 111 3.57 -7.95 -3.65
N LEU A 112 4.50 -8.31 -2.76
CA LEU A 112 4.38 -9.48 -1.87
C LEU A 112 4.39 -9.10 -0.38
N GLY A 113 3.95 -7.88 -0.04
CA GLY A 113 4.03 -7.35 1.33
C GLY A 113 3.19 -8.11 2.38
N TYR A 114 2.21 -8.93 1.96
CA TYR A 114 1.38 -9.76 2.84
C TYR A 114 1.48 -11.26 2.52
N ALA A 115 2.56 -11.69 1.85
CA ALA A 115 2.68 -13.04 1.31
C ALA A 115 2.63 -14.13 2.39
N THR A 116 3.20 -13.89 3.57
CA THR A 116 3.15 -14.84 4.70
C THR A 116 2.26 -14.33 5.83
N PRO A 117 1.61 -15.22 6.60
CA PRO A 117 0.86 -14.82 7.80
C PRO A 117 1.73 -14.10 8.85
N ALA A 118 3.01 -14.43 8.94
CA ALA A 118 3.93 -13.79 9.88
C ALA A 118 4.22 -12.34 9.49
N MET A 119 4.47 -12.05 8.20
CA MET A 119 4.61 -10.68 7.71
C MET A 119 3.38 -9.80 8.05
N GLN A 120 2.17 -10.37 7.96
CA GLN A 120 0.91 -9.65 8.21
C GLN A 120 0.77 -9.13 9.66
N GLN A 121 1.53 -9.69 10.61
CA GLN A 121 1.48 -9.33 12.03
C GLN A 121 2.25 -8.05 12.36
N PHE A 122 3.19 -7.64 11.50
CA PHE A 122 4.06 -6.49 11.75
C PHE A 122 3.50 -5.16 11.25
N TYR A 123 2.35 -5.19 10.55
CA TYR A 123 1.66 -4.00 10.05
C TYR A 123 0.55 -3.57 11.02
N ASP A 124 0.48 -2.26 11.27
CA ASP A 124 -0.60 -1.62 12.02
C ASP A 124 -1.83 -1.33 11.16
N VAL A 125 -1.61 -1.03 9.88
CA VAL A 125 -2.65 -0.85 8.86
C VAL A 125 -2.19 -1.52 7.56
N LYS A 126 -3.07 -2.33 6.97
CA LYS A 126 -2.81 -3.02 5.70
C LYS A 126 -3.75 -2.50 4.61
N VAL A 127 -3.19 -1.83 3.60
CA VAL A 127 -3.93 -1.36 2.43
C VAL A 127 -3.67 -2.30 1.24
N TYR A 128 -4.72 -2.61 0.47
CA TYR A 128 -4.61 -3.29 -0.82
C TYR A 128 -5.21 -2.44 -1.93
N LEU A 129 -4.46 -2.24 -3.02
CA LEU A 129 -4.91 -1.47 -4.18
C LEU A 129 -5.38 -2.41 -5.29
N GLU A 130 -6.62 -2.23 -5.74
CA GLU A 130 -7.25 -2.96 -6.83
C GLU A 130 -8.06 -2.03 -7.75
N PRO A 131 -7.42 -1.15 -8.52
CA PRO A 131 -8.12 -0.44 -9.58
C PRO A 131 -8.78 -1.42 -10.54
N LEU A 132 -9.78 -0.95 -11.29
CA LEU A 132 -10.39 -1.74 -12.36
C LEU A 132 -9.29 -2.26 -13.32
N GLU A 133 -9.40 -3.51 -13.75
CA GLU A 133 -8.32 -4.18 -14.50
C GLU A 133 -7.97 -3.46 -15.80
N GLU A 134 -8.98 -2.94 -16.51
CA GLU A 134 -8.80 -2.14 -17.72
C GLU A 134 -8.00 -0.86 -17.44
N LEU A 135 -8.27 -0.20 -16.32
CA LEU A 135 -7.56 0.99 -15.87
C LEU A 135 -6.10 0.65 -15.50
N ARG A 136 -5.88 -0.47 -14.80
CA ARG A 136 -4.53 -0.98 -14.48
C ARG A 136 -3.72 -1.28 -15.74
N HIS A 137 -4.32 -1.91 -16.73
CA HIS A 137 -3.70 -2.18 -18.02
C HIS A 137 -3.31 -0.90 -18.75
N LEU A 138 -4.22 0.08 -18.80
CA LEU A 138 -3.95 1.39 -19.39
C LEU A 138 -2.76 2.09 -18.71
N TRP A 139 -2.76 2.16 -17.37
CA TRP A 139 -1.67 2.75 -16.61
C TRP A 139 -0.34 2.03 -16.83
N LYS A 140 -0.35 0.70 -16.88
CA LYS A 140 0.85 -0.08 -17.15
C LYS A 140 1.41 0.19 -18.53
N ILE A 141 0.56 0.22 -19.56
CA ILE A 141 0.95 0.53 -20.94
C ILE A 141 1.57 1.93 -20.98
N LYS A 142 0.84 2.96 -20.54
CA LYS A 142 1.33 4.35 -20.51
C LYS A 142 2.69 4.48 -19.81
N ARG A 143 2.83 3.88 -18.62
CA ARG A 143 4.06 3.96 -17.83
C ARG A 143 5.23 3.24 -18.48
N ASP A 144 5.03 1.99 -18.90
CA ASP A 144 6.12 1.14 -19.38
C ASP A 144 6.57 1.55 -20.80
N THR A 145 5.69 2.10 -21.64
CA THR A 145 6.07 2.67 -22.95
C THR A 145 6.79 4.01 -22.82
N THR A 146 6.39 4.86 -21.87
CA THR A 146 6.98 6.21 -21.70
C THR A 146 8.28 6.18 -20.90
N LYS A 147 8.32 5.45 -19.77
CA LYS A 147 9.44 5.50 -18.82
C LYS A 147 10.48 4.39 -18.99
N ARG A 148 10.12 3.30 -19.67
CA ARG A 148 10.96 2.10 -19.74
C ARG A 148 11.27 1.64 -21.18
N GLY A 149 10.78 2.35 -22.18
CA GLY A 149 11.09 2.10 -23.60
C GLY A 149 10.50 0.80 -24.18
N TYR A 150 9.50 0.20 -23.51
CA TYR A 150 8.83 -0.99 -24.03
C TYR A 150 7.82 -0.65 -25.13
N THR A 151 7.60 -1.57 -26.08
CA THR A 151 6.46 -1.45 -27.00
C THR A 151 5.17 -1.88 -26.33
N ARG A 152 4.02 -1.44 -26.87
CA ARG A 152 2.70 -1.82 -26.34
C ARG A 152 2.51 -3.34 -26.34
N GLU A 153 2.96 -4.02 -27.39
CA GLU A 153 2.86 -5.46 -27.58
C GLU A 153 3.66 -6.20 -26.51
N GLN A 154 4.87 -5.72 -26.19
CA GLN A 154 5.71 -6.28 -25.12
C GLN A 154 5.03 -6.17 -23.75
N VAL A 155 4.38 -5.04 -23.47
CA VAL A 155 3.66 -4.84 -22.20
C VAL A 155 2.45 -5.79 -22.11
N ILE A 156 1.67 -5.92 -23.18
CA ILE A 156 0.51 -6.83 -23.23
C ILE A 156 0.96 -8.28 -23.08
N ALA A 157 2.01 -8.70 -23.78
CA ALA A 157 2.58 -10.03 -23.64
C ALA A 157 3.06 -10.29 -22.21
N SER A 158 3.70 -9.29 -21.58
CA SER A 158 4.13 -9.39 -20.18
C SER A 158 2.96 -9.47 -19.20
N LEU A 159 1.84 -8.80 -19.46
CA LEU A 159 0.63 -8.90 -18.64
C LEU A 159 0.08 -10.33 -18.70
N LYS A 160 -0.13 -10.84 -19.91
CA LYS A 160 -0.66 -12.19 -20.14
C LYS A 160 0.23 -13.28 -19.54
N LYS A 161 1.55 -13.15 -19.66
CA LYS A 161 2.51 -14.11 -19.08
C LYS A 161 2.41 -14.19 -17.54
N ARG A 162 2.00 -13.11 -16.88
CA ARG A 162 2.00 -12.99 -15.41
C ARG A 162 0.62 -13.15 -14.78
N GLU A 163 -0.43 -13.32 -15.58
CA GLU A 163 -1.81 -13.39 -15.12
C GLU A 163 -2.02 -14.53 -14.11
N CYS A 164 -1.50 -15.72 -14.42
CA CYS A 164 -1.57 -16.88 -13.52
C CYS A 164 -0.87 -16.62 -12.19
N ASP A 165 0.36 -16.07 -12.22
CA ASP A 165 1.09 -15.73 -11.00
C ASP A 165 0.40 -14.62 -10.20
N SER A 166 -0.20 -13.63 -10.87
CA SER A 166 -0.94 -12.56 -10.18
C SER A 166 -2.16 -13.13 -9.45
N ALA A 167 -2.93 -14.00 -10.12
CA ALA A 167 -4.06 -14.70 -9.51
C ALA A 167 -3.67 -15.60 -8.33
N ASN A 168 -2.50 -16.25 -8.42
CA ASN A 168 -2.04 -17.21 -7.40
C ASN A 168 -1.32 -16.55 -6.22
N PHE A 169 -0.61 -15.44 -6.42
CA PHE A 169 0.30 -14.89 -5.41
C PHE A 169 0.00 -13.44 -5.02
N ILE A 170 -0.64 -12.65 -5.90
CA ILE A 170 -0.95 -11.25 -5.61
C ILE A 170 -2.38 -11.10 -5.10
N HIS A 171 -3.37 -11.56 -5.87
CA HIS A 171 -4.80 -11.41 -5.53
C HIS A 171 -5.19 -12.00 -4.16
N PRO A 172 -4.63 -13.15 -3.70
CA PRO A 172 -5.00 -13.70 -2.40
C PRO A 172 -4.64 -12.79 -1.22
N GLN A 173 -3.59 -11.96 -1.37
CA GLN A 173 -3.15 -11.01 -0.34
C GLN A 173 -4.22 -9.96 -0.02
N ARG A 174 -5.18 -9.73 -0.92
CA ARG A 174 -6.34 -8.87 -0.66
C ARG A 174 -7.09 -9.30 0.59
N LYS A 175 -7.15 -10.59 0.94
CA LYS A 175 -7.88 -11.07 2.14
C LYS A 175 -7.26 -10.62 3.46
N ALA A 176 -5.97 -10.28 3.46
CA ALA A 176 -5.25 -9.81 4.64
C ALA A 176 -5.40 -8.29 4.86
N ALA A 177 -5.87 -7.55 3.86
CA ALA A 177 -5.99 -6.11 3.93
C ALA A 177 -7.11 -5.65 4.87
N ASP A 178 -6.85 -4.55 5.56
CA ASP A 178 -7.81 -3.83 6.39
C ASP A 178 -8.62 -2.83 5.58
N ILE A 179 -7.97 -2.21 4.60
CA ILE A 179 -8.58 -1.26 3.66
C ILE A 179 -8.29 -1.75 2.24
N VAL A 180 -9.34 -1.84 1.43
CA VAL A 180 -9.21 -2.12 0.00
C VAL A 180 -9.61 -0.86 -0.76
N VAL A 181 -8.70 -0.33 -1.57
CA VAL A 181 -8.92 0.89 -2.38
C VAL A 181 -9.06 0.49 -3.84
N ARG A 182 -10.16 0.88 -4.45
CA ARG A 182 -10.48 0.62 -5.85
C ARG A 182 -10.75 1.92 -6.57
N PHE A 183 -9.91 2.23 -7.54
CA PHE A 183 -10.15 3.30 -8.51
C PHE A 183 -10.89 2.74 -9.73
N SER A 184 -11.90 3.46 -10.21
CA SER A 184 -12.63 3.13 -11.43
C SER A 184 -12.99 4.40 -12.22
N PRO A 185 -13.11 4.32 -13.55
CA PRO A 185 -13.72 5.41 -14.29
C PRO A 185 -15.18 5.59 -13.85
N PRO A 186 -15.72 6.83 -13.89
CA PRO A 186 -17.13 7.10 -13.66
C PRO A 186 -18.02 6.28 -14.59
N ALA A 187 -19.25 6.01 -14.15
CA ALA A 187 -20.20 5.23 -14.93
C ALA A 187 -20.39 5.81 -16.35
N GLY A 188 -20.18 4.99 -17.37
CA GLY A 188 -20.31 5.39 -18.78
C GLY A 188 -19.07 6.08 -19.38
N VAL A 189 -18.04 6.36 -18.58
CA VAL A 189 -16.76 6.93 -19.04
C VAL A 189 -15.77 5.80 -19.29
N LYS A 190 -15.05 5.86 -20.42
CA LYS A 190 -13.99 4.87 -20.71
C LYS A 190 -12.73 5.18 -19.87
N PRO A 191 -11.94 4.17 -19.48
CA PRO A 191 -10.71 4.38 -18.73
C PRO A 191 -9.74 5.40 -19.35
N GLU A 192 -9.64 5.43 -20.69
CA GLU A 192 -8.80 6.38 -21.43
C GLU A 192 -9.25 7.85 -21.32
N ASP A 193 -10.56 8.07 -21.13
CA ASP A 193 -11.18 9.40 -21.12
C ASP A 193 -11.34 9.95 -19.70
N ALA A 194 -11.25 9.09 -18.67
CA ALA A 194 -11.49 9.47 -17.28
C ALA A 194 -10.46 10.45 -16.71
N GLY A 195 -9.22 10.46 -17.22
CA GLY A 195 -8.18 11.41 -16.78
C GLY A 195 -7.94 11.37 -15.26
N SER A 196 -8.13 12.52 -14.61
CA SER A 196 -8.03 12.71 -13.15
C SER A 196 -9.33 12.43 -12.39
N HIS A 197 -10.43 12.22 -13.11
CA HIS A 197 -11.78 12.03 -12.58
C HIS A 197 -12.08 10.55 -12.43
N LEU A 198 -11.59 9.95 -11.35
CA LEU A 198 -11.81 8.54 -11.03
C LEU A 198 -12.65 8.42 -9.78
N ASP A 199 -13.70 7.61 -9.85
CA ASP A 199 -14.41 7.18 -8.67
C ASP A 199 -13.47 6.35 -7.79
N VAL A 200 -13.54 6.55 -6.48
CA VAL A 200 -12.77 5.77 -5.53
C VAL A 200 -13.71 5.08 -4.56
N ARG A 201 -13.54 3.76 -4.41
CA ARG A 201 -14.19 2.98 -3.36
C ARG A 201 -13.17 2.52 -2.34
N LEU A 202 -13.37 2.90 -1.08
CA LEU A 202 -12.63 2.38 0.07
C LEU A 202 -13.53 1.39 0.81
N THR A 203 -13.12 0.12 0.82
CA THR A 203 -13.78 -0.92 1.63
C THR A 203 -13.03 -1.04 2.96
N LEU A 204 -13.70 -0.66 4.04
CA LEU A 204 -13.19 -0.59 5.41
C LEU A 204 -13.62 -1.85 6.16
N ARG A 205 -12.70 -2.78 6.37
CA ARG A 205 -13.02 -4.07 7.01
C ARG A 205 -12.89 -3.96 8.53
N PRO A 206 -13.76 -4.63 9.30
CA PRO A 206 -13.72 -4.61 10.77
C PRO A 206 -12.56 -5.45 11.35
N THR A 207 -11.45 -5.61 10.63
CA THR A 207 -10.19 -6.19 11.11
C THR A 207 -9.42 -5.21 11.99
N ILE A 208 -9.69 -3.91 11.85
CA ILE A 208 -9.15 -2.83 12.68
C ILE A 208 -10.24 -1.77 12.94
N PRO A 209 -10.17 -0.98 14.03
CA PRO A 209 -11.23 -0.01 14.38
C PRO A 209 -11.19 1.27 13.51
N HIS A 210 -12.15 1.50 12.61
CA HIS A 210 -12.16 2.70 11.75
C HIS A 210 -12.57 4.00 12.48
N PRO A 211 -11.99 5.17 12.11
CA PRO A 211 -12.50 6.46 12.55
C PRO A 211 -13.94 6.60 12.09
N ASP A 212 -14.74 7.34 12.86
CA ASP A 212 -16.06 7.72 12.43
C ASP A 212 -15.93 8.70 11.25
N LEU A 213 -16.57 8.37 10.13
CA LEU A 213 -16.57 9.17 8.89
C LEU A 213 -17.97 9.71 8.56
N SER A 214 -18.96 9.50 9.44
CA SER A 214 -20.34 9.94 9.23
C SER A 214 -20.46 11.44 8.97
N TYR A 215 -19.61 12.24 9.62
CA TYR A 215 -19.55 13.70 9.43
C TYR A 215 -19.21 14.12 7.99
N LEU A 216 -18.55 13.26 7.20
CA LEU A 216 -18.26 13.56 5.79
C LEU A 216 -19.54 13.57 4.96
N LEU A 217 -20.54 12.76 5.31
CA LEU A 217 -21.81 12.69 4.58
C LEU A 217 -22.64 13.97 4.72
N GLU A 218 -22.54 14.63 5.87
CA GLU A 218 -23.26 15.88 6.15
C GLU A 218 -22.68 17.06 5.36
N ARG A 219 -21.37 17.00 5.05
CA ARG A 219 -20.59 18.05 4.39
C ARG A 219 -20.39 17.80 2.89
N SER A 220 -20.47 16.56 2.42
CA SER A 220 -20.12 16.20 1.04
C SER A 220 -21.20 16.48 -0.01
N GLY A 221 -22.45 16.70 0.40
CA GLY A 221 -23.59 16.53 -0.50
C GLY A 221 -23.54 15.14 -1.16
N SER A 222 -23.56 15.07 -2.50
CA SER A 222 -23.48 13.82 -3.26
C SER A 222 -22.06 13.30 -3.55
N ALA A 223 -21.00 14.05 -3.19
CA ALA A 223 -19.62 13.74 -3.56
C ALA A 223 -19.04 12.54 -2.81
N VAL A 224 -19.52 12.28 -1.60
CA VAL A 224 -19.14 11.12 -0.80
C VAL A 224 -20.39 10.37 -0.40
N ARG A 225 -20.32 9.04 -0.46
CA ARG A 225 -21.40 8.15 -0.04
C ARG A 225 -20.84 7.06 0.85
N MET A 226 -21.63 6.63 1.82
CA MET A 226 -21.28 5.49 2.66
C MET A 226 -22.44 4.50 2.70
N GLU A 227 -22.09 3.23 2.67
CA GLU A 227 -23.04 2.14 2.80
C GLU A 227 -22.39 0.94 3.48
N MET A 228 -23.20 0.12 4.13
CA MET A 228 -22.74 -1.14 4.68
C MET A 228 -22.95 -2.24 3.63
N LYS A 229 -21.87 -2.92 3.24
CA LYS A 229 -21.90 -4.02 2.26
C LYS A 229 -21.21 -5.26 2.80
N ARG A 230 -21.38 -6.38 2.07
CA ARG A 230 -20.58 -7.58 2.27
C ARG A 230 -19.40 -7.58 1.31
N ALA A 231 -18.18 -7.52 1.85
CA ALA A 231 -16.94 -7.74 1.11
C ALA A 231 -16.34 -9.09 1.54
N ASP A 232 -16.19 -10.03 0.61
CA ASP A 232 -15.65 -11.38 0.88
C ASP A 232 -16.40 -12.14 1.96
N ASN A 233 -17.73 -12.08 1.92
CA ASN A 233 -18.64 -12.65 2.92
C ASN A 233 -18.50 -12.07 4.34
N ARG A 234 -17.79 -10.95 4.50
CA ARG A 234 -17.68 -10.21 5.76
C ARG A 234 -18.39 -8.86 5.66
N PRO A 235 -19.07 -8.39 6.71
CA PRO A 235 -19.57 -7.01 6.74
C PRO A 235 -18.39 -6.04 6.66
N ALA A 236 -18.54 -4.99 5.87
CA ALA A 236 -17.57 -3.92 5.72
C ALA A 236 -18.31 -2.62 5.40
N ASP A 237 -17.81 -1.51 5.92
CA ASP A 237 -18.27 -0.20 5.50
C ASP A 237 -17.60 0.15 4.18
N VAL A 238 -18.37 0.70 3.25
CA VAL A 238 -17.89 1.10 1.94
C VAL A 238 -18.09 2.60 1.81
N LEU A 239 -16.97 3.32 1.68
CA LEU A 239 -16.93 4.74 1.37
C LEU A 239 -16.68 4.90 -0.13
N GLU A 240 -17.52 5.65 -0.82
CA GLU A 240 -17.36 6.01 -2.22
C GLU A 240 -17.13 7.51 -2.36
N ILE A 241 -16.14 7.89 -3.17
CA ILE A 241 -15.80 9.26 -3.53
C ILE A 241 -16.05 9.39 -5.03
N ASP A 242 -16.89 10.34 -5.42
CA ASP A 242 -17.23 10.63 -6.82
C ASP A 242 -16.03 11.25 -7.56
N GLY A 243 -15.72 10.74 -8.74
CA GLY A 243 -14.62 11.25 -9.58
C GLY A 243 -14.83 12.69 -10.05
N ASN A 244 -16.07 13.19 -10.04
CA ASN A 244 -16.44 14.54 -10.43
C ASN A 244 -16.65 15.48 -9.23
N VAL A 245 -16.09 15.14 -8.06
CA VAL A 245 -16.06 16.05 -6.91
C VAL A 245 -15.47 17.40 -7.33
N THR A 246 -16.17 18.48 -6.98
CA THR A 246 -15.74 19.85 -7.30
C THR A 246 -14.61 20.29 -6.37
N ALA A 247 -13.88 21.34 -6.74
CA ALA A 247 -12.83 21.91 -5.89
C ALA A 247 -13.38 22.34 -4.52
N ASP A 248 -14.54 23.02 -4.50
CA ASP A 248 -15.18 23.48 -3.25
C ASP A 248 -15.56 22.29 -2.34
N GLN A 249 -16.14 21.23 -2.91
CA GLN A 249 -16.47 20.01 -2.15
C GLN A 249 -15.21 19.30 -1.65
N THR A 250 -14.14 19.28 -2.45
CA THR A 250 -12.85 18.69 -2.05
C THR A 250 -12.29 19.44 -0.87
N ALA A 251 -12.20 20.78 -0.95
CA ALA A 251 -11.69 21.62 0.11
C ALA A 251 -12.49 21.46 1.41
N GLU A 252 -13.82 21.42 1.35
CA GLU A 252 -14.67 21.22 2.52
C GLU A 252 -14.42 19.85 3.19
N LEU A 253 -14.24 18.80 2.38
CA LEU A 253 -13.94 17.45 2.88
C LEU A 253 -12.54 17.35 3.47
N GLU A 254 -11.55 17.95 2.82
CA GLU A 254 -10.18 18.02 3.33
C GLU A 254 -10.13 18.75 4.67
N ASP A 255 -10.73 19.95 4.76
CA ASP A 255 -10.82 20.73 5.99
C ASP A 255 -11.49 19.92 7.11
N ALA A 256 -12.57 19.21 6.79
CA ALA A 256 -13.26 18.34 7.73
C ALA A 256 -12.35 17.21 8.25
N ILE A 257 -11.54 16.58 7.39
CA ILE A 257 -10.59 15.53 7.83
C ILE A 257 -9.42 16.13 8.63
N TRP A 258 -8.89 17.28 8.21
CA TRP A 258 -7.79 17.96 8.90
C TRP A 258 -8.14 18.37 10.33
N GLN A 259 -9.39 18.74 10.61
CA GLN A 259 -9.87 19.02 11.96
C GLN A 259 -9.72 17.82 12.91
N HIS A 260 -9.67 16.60 12.37
CA HIS A 260 -9.44 15.36 13.14
C HIS A 260 -7.96 14.92 13.16
N LEU A 261 -7.05 15.72 12.59
CA LEU A 261 -5.60 15.49 12.52
C LEU A 261 -4.79 16.65 13.12
N PRO A 262 -5.04 17.05 14.39
CA PRO A 262 -4.47 18.28 14.97
C PRO A 262 -2.94 18.27 15.11
N ASP A 263 -2.32 17.10 15.17
CA ASP A 263 -0.86 16.95 15.29
C ASP A 263 -0.13 17.04 13.93
N LEU A 264 -0.87 17.14 12.83
CA LEU A 264 -0.32 17.40 11.50
C LEU A 264 -0.56 18.85 11.12
N ARG A 265 0.42 19.41 10.39
CA ARG A 265 0.22 20.68 9.71
C ARG A 265 -0.61 20.43 8.44
N PRO A 266 -1.78 21.07 8.27
CA PRO A 266 -2.53 20.99 7.03
C PRO A 266 -1.65 21.42 5.84
N LEU A 267 -1.63 20.59 4.81
CA LEU A 267 -1.02 20.93 3.53
C LEU A 267 -2.05 21.59 2.63
N ARG A 268 -1.60 22.42 1.69
CA ARG A 268 -2.48 22.96 0.64
C ARG A 268 -2.85 21.85 -0.35
N GLU A 269 -4.02 21.96 -0.98
CA GLU A 269 -4.54 21.02 -1.98
C GLU A 269 -3.48 20.66 -3.05
N GLU A 270 -2.74 21.64 -3.53
CA GLU A 270 -1.67 21.48 -4.55
C GLU A 270 -0.44 20.68 -4.08
N GLU A 271 -0.31 20.39 -2.79
CA GLU A 271 0.88 19.74 -2.23
C GLU A 271 0.77 18.21 -2.25
N PHE A 272 -0.43 17.63 -2.42
CA PHE A 272 -0.68 16.19 -2.50
C PHE A 272 -1.74 15.86 -3.58
N GLY A 273 -2.14 14.59 -3.73
CA GLY A 273 -3.05 14.20 -4.82
C GLY A 273 -2.44 14.18 -6.22
N ASP A 274 -1.13 14.39 -6.33
CA ASP A 274 -0.43 14.40 -7.61
C ASP A 274 -0.19 12.99 -8.16
N TYR A 275 -0.27 12.86 -9.48
CA TYR A 275 0.15 11.68 -10.21
C TYR A 275 0.85 12.07 -11.52
N GLN A 276 1.70 11.16 -12.01
CA GLN A 276 2.31 11.32 -13.32
C GLN A 276 1.42 10.72 -14.41
N ASP A 277 1.02 11.52 -15.38
CA ASP A 277 0.50 11.05 -16.66
C ASP A 277 1.53 11.33 -17.76
N GLN A 278 2.19 10.28 -18.26
CA GLN A 278 3.28 10.39 -19.24
C GLN A 278 4.41 11.33 -18.76
N ALA A 279 4.55 12.51 -19.37
CA ALA A 279 5.56 13.53 -19.04
C ALA A 279 4.99 14.67 -18.17
N GLU A 280 3.68 14.70 -17.95
CA GLU A 280 3.00 15.76 -17.20
C GLU A 280 2.68 15.30 -15.78
N MET A 281 2.83 16.22 -14.82
CA MET A 281 2.29 16.06 -13.48
C MET A 281 0.87 16.61 -13.48
N ARG A 282 -0.07 15.84 -12.93
CA ARG A 282 -1.49 16.19 -12.84
C ARG A 282 -1.97 15.99 -11.42
N HIS A 283 -2.99 16.74 -11.03
CA HIS A 283 -3.64 16.63 -9.73
C HIS A 283 -4.96 15.86 -9.87
N SER A 284 -5.32 15.06 -8.86
CA SER A 284 -6.59 14.35 -8.79
C SER A 284 -7.20 14.51 -7.39
N PRO A 285 -8.32 15.25 -7.25
CA PRO A 285 -8.97 15.45 -5.97
C PRO A 285 -9.42 14.14 -5.28
N PRO A 286 -10.00 13.14 -5.99
CA PRO A 286 -10.31 11.85 -5.38
C PRO A 286 -9.06 11.10 -4.86
N LEU A 287 -7.92 11.24 -5.54
CA LEU A 287 -6.64 10.70 -5.07
C LEU A 287 -6.15 11.45 -3.82
N ALA A 288 -6.24 12.78 -3.79
CA ALA A 288 -5.91 13.61 -2.63
C ALA A 288 -6.69 13.15 -1.39
N LEU A 289 -8.03 13.11 -1.50
CA LEU A 289 -8.92 12.64 -0.43
C LEU A 289 -8.58 11.22 0.03
N THR A 290 -8.28 10.31 -0.92
CA THR A 290 -7.87 8.94 -0.59
C THR A 290 -6.57 8.92 0.22
N GLN A 291 -5.56 9.70 -0.18
CA GLN A 291 -4.30 9.80 0.55
C GLN A 291 -4.50 10.34 1.97
N LEU A 292 -5.32 11.38 2.11
CA LEU A 292 -5.63 11.99 3.41
C LEU A 292 -6.41 11.04 4.33
N LEU A 293 -7.40 10.32 3.80
CA LEU A 293 -8.17 9.32 4.55
C LEU A 293 -7.29 8.15 5.03
N LEU A 294 -6.35 7.68 4.20
CA LEU A 294 -5.40 6.64 4.62
C LEU A 294 -4.48 7.12 5.75
N VAL A 295 -4.05 8.39 5.72
CA VAL A 295 -3.32 9.00 6.84
C VAL A 295 -4.19 9.11 8.08
N TYR A 296 -5.47 9.48 7.94
CA TYR A 296 -6.40 9.52 9.07
C TYR A 296 -6.58 8.15 9.71
N HIS A 297 -6.72 7.10 8.90
CA HIS A 297 -6.76 5.72 9.38
C HIS A 297 -5.46 5.28 10.09
N LEU A 298 -4.31 5.79 9.66
CA LEU A 298 -3.01 5.51 10.28
C LEU A 298 -2.89 6.21 11.65
N LEU A 299 -3.24 7.48 11.72
CA LEU A 299 -3.03 8.34 12.89
C LEU A 299 -4.07 8.17 14.00
N ARG A 300 -5.24 7.57 13.72
CA ARG A 300 -6.23 7.27 14.76
C ARG A 300 -5.65 6.43 15.92
N GLN A 301 -4.61 5.64 15.66
CA GLN A 301 -3.92 4.87 16.71
C GLN A 301 -3.05 5.78 17.58
N TYR A 302 -2.51 6.88 17.05
CA TYR A 302 -1.59 7.80 17.73
C TYR A 302 -2.19 8.41 19.01
N ASN A 303 -3.50 8.71 18.99
CA ASN A 303 -4.21 9.26 20.16
C ASN A 303 -4.47 8.24 21.28
N ASN A 304 -4.24 6.94 21.05
CA ASN A 304 -4.52 5.86 22.00
C ASN A 304 -3.38 4.83 22.15
N VAL A 305 -2.14 5.12 21.73
CA VAL A 305 -0.97 4.21 21.88
C VAL A 305 -0.50 4.06 23.34
N ALA A 306 -1.24 4.57 24.32
CA ALA A 306 -0.92 4.32 25.72
C ALA A 306 -0.92 2.82 26.07
N ARG A 307 -1.67 1.97 25.36
CA ARG A 307 -1.81 0.53 25.69
C ARG A 307 -2.23 -0.33 24.51
N MET A 308 -1.37 -0.56 23.53
CA MET A 308 -1.45 -1.86 22.82
C MET A 308 -0.40 -2.77 23.43
N PRO A 309 -0.80 -3.88 24.11
CA PRO A 309 0.18 -4.90 24.47
C PRO A 309 0.86 -5.34 23.17
N PHE A 310 2.18 -5.54 23.23
CA PHE A 310 2.92 -6.24 22.19
C PHE A 310 2.04 -7.40 21.70
N ALA A 311 1.85 -7.53 20.38
CA ALA A 311 1.55 -8.87 19.88
C ALA A 311 2.67 -9.74 20.44
N PRO A 312 2.38 -10.74 21.30
CA PRO A 312 3.44 -11.61 21.79
C PRO A 312 4.12 -12.20 20.55
N PRO A 313 5.45 -12.37 20.54
CA PRO A 313 6.13 -13.00 19.42
C PRO A 313 5.68 -14.46 19.34
N VAL A 314 4.58 -14.73 18.63
CA VAL A 314 3.95 -16.07 18.59
C VAL A 314 4.75 -17.06 17.71
N ALA A 315 5.73 -16.61 16.93
CA ALA A 315 6.45 -17.51 16.00
C ALA A 315 7.90 -17.88 16.38
N ALA A 316 8.60 -17.08 17.20
CA ALA A 316 9.99 -17.37 17.57
C ALA A 316 10.08 -18.35 18.77
N LEU A 317 9.20 -18.17 19.77
CA LEU A 317 9.19 -19.01 20.98
C LEU A 317 8.58 -20.40 20.74
N SER A 318 7.68 -20.55 19.77
CA SER A 318 7.10 -21.84 19.40
C SER A 318 8.10 -22.80 18.74
N ARG A 319 9.27 -22.31 18.31
CA ARG A 319 10.39 -23.13 17.78
C ARG A 319 11.39 -23.57 18.85
N LEU A 320 11.34 -23.01 20.06
CA LEU A 320 12.22 -23.40 21.17
C LEU A 320 11.65 -24.58 21.99
N GLY A 321 10.37 -24.94 21.78
CA GLY A 321 9.69 -26.00 22.52
C GLY A 321 9.73 -27.40 21.87
N SER A 322 10.37 -27.57 20.71
CA SER A 322 10.35 -28.84 19.95
C SER A 322 11.71 -29.52 19.78
N VAL A 323 12.72 -29.17 20.56
CA VAL A 323 13.94 -29.98 20.67
C VAL A 323 13.68 -31.09 21.70
N PRO A 324 13.57 -32.38 21.33
CA PRO A 324 13.51 -33.44 22.31
C PRO A 324 14.90 -33.54 22.95
N THR A 325 14.99 -33.16 24.23
CA THR A 325 16.15 -33.48 25.06
C THR A 325 16.17 -34.98 25.33
N THR A 326 16.78 -35.76 24.44
CA THR A 326 17.23 -37.12 24.77
C THR A 326 18.43 -37.00 25.70
N ARG A 327 18.20 -37.10 27.01
CA ARG A 327 19.29 -37.39 27.95
C ARG A 327 19.62 -38.88 27.87
N PRO A 328 20.90 -39.28 27.78
CA PRO A 328 21.27 -40.69 27.91
C PRO A 328 21.16 -41.08 29.39
N THR A 329 20.35 -42.10 29.67
CA THR A 329 20.41 -42.84 30.94
C THR A 329 21.58 -43.81 30.88
N THR A 330 22.48 -43.69 31.85
CA THR A 330 23.48 -44.70 32.23
C THR A 330 22.85 -46.04 32.56
#